data_AF-A0A316ZC67-F1
#
_entry.id   AF-A0A316ZC67-F1
#
_cell.length_a   1.000
_cell.length_b   1.000
_cell.length_c   1.000
_cell.angle_alpha   90.00
_cell.angle_beta   90.00
_cell.angle_gamma   90.00
#
_symmetry.space_group_name_H-M   'P 1'
#
loop_
_entity.id
_entity.type
_entity.pdbx_description
1 polymer ?
#
loop_
_entity_poly.entity_id
_entity_poly.type
_entity_poly.pdbx_seq_one_letter_code
_entity_poly.pdbx_strand_id
1 'polypeptide(L)'
;MLRRALPLRPLRLAPVPHRAPARRAFSTAPLFDPLVALLEALPSLPLVAASPCPQTTSLVLLAVALRTAALPATLWSRARQRRMAERVVPAWQEVKRLLPESVARRCRRAGMSYEEYQAELQRELRAHLKTLLAQHRCAPIPTIVMPLAIQVPLFIIASQTIRLSIGLPDSSFGSEVQPWWSAPPGLEAQFAEGAKVLAARGLEGEALEALTRPMGPDLREVDRSMMGPIALGMSTLSSVELTQWMRRTERERDTEQQEGKKAAEEQMEQQIEQSVAEPLRNRVLANVLRAGSIVFVVVASQAPAAVLVYWLSSSLYTLVQNGVFTVADRRRALRAAAAPPPRPSVTAAVQSREAQRQRRIERGIAQTQVGIAGEMGKGEMKRKRALVGRAAEAVEREQ
;
A
#
# COMPACT_ATOMS: atom_id res chain seq x y z
N MET A 1 -40.30 15.90 90.91
CA MET A 1 -39.60 14.85 90.14
C MET A 1 -40.56 14.26 89.13
N LEU A 2 -40.38 14.55 87.82
CA LEU A 2 -40.82 13.73 86.68
C LEU A 2 -40.51 14.51 85.39
N ARG A 3 -39.33 14.23 84.80
CA ARG A 3 -38.98 14.62 83.43
C ARG A 3 -39.82 13.77 82.47
N ARG A 4 -40.73 14.38 81.71
CA ARG A 4 -41.32 13.78 80.51
C ARG A 4 -40.41 14.11 79.33
N ALA A 5 -39.76 13.09 78.79
CA ALA A 5 -38.96 13.15 77.58
C ALA A 5 -39.89 13.29 76.36
N LEU A 6 -39.65 14.30 75.53
CA LEU A 6 -40.18 14.44 74.18
C LEU A 6 -39.31 13.60 73.22
N PRO A 7 -39.89 12.79 72.32
CA PRO A 7 -39.10 12.03 71.36
C PRO A 7 -38.58 12.93 70.22
N LEU A 8 -37.27 12.87 70.00
CA LEU A 8 -36.58 13.46 68.87
C LEU A 8 -37.02 12.77 67.57
N ARG A 9 -37.53 13.57 66.63
CA ARG A 9 -37.93 13.14 65.29
C ARG A 9 -36.72 13.23 64.36
N PRO A 10 -36.22 12.15 63.75
CA PRO A 10 -35.10 12.25 62.81
C PRO A 10 -35.57 12.87 61.50
N LEU A 11 -34.91 13.96 61.09
CA LEU A 11 -35.01 14.56 59.76
C LEU A 11 -34.54 13.54 58.70
N ARG A 12 -35.48 12.86 58.04
CA ARG A 12 -35.22 12.12 56.80
C ARG A 12 -34.95 13.14 55.68
N LEU A 13 -33.68 13.34 55.34
CA LEU A 13 -33.29 13.91 54.06
C LEU A 13 -33.71 12.92 52.96
N ALA A 14 -34.73 13.28 52.19
CA ALA A 14 -35.10 12.54 51.00
C ALA A 14 -33.97 12.66 49.96
N PRO A 15 -33.51 11.57 49.32
CA PRO A 15 -32.55 11.66 48.25
C PRO A 15 -33.20 12.37 47.06
N VAL A 16 -32.63 13.51 46.66
CA VAL A 16 -32.98 14.20 45.42
C VAL A 16 -32.65 13.26 44.27
N PRO A 17 -33.62 12.85 43.42
CA PRO A 17 -33.32 12.04 42.26
C PRO A 17 -32.57 12.93 41.25
N HIS A 18 -31.25 12.78 41.19
CA HIS A 18 -30.49 13.23 40.03
C HIS A 18 -30.95 12.41 38.82
N ARG A 19 -31.98 12.91 38.11
CA ARG A 19 -32.24 12.52 36.73
C ARG A 19 -31.03 12.97 35.91
N ALA A 20 -30.09 12.05 35.73
CA ALA A 20 -29.08 12.20 34.69
C ALA A 20 -29.82 12.45 33.37
N PRO A 21 -29.44 13.48 32.58
CA PRO A 21 -30.07 13.70 31.30
C PRO A 21 -29.85 12.44 30.46
N ALA A 22 -30.95 11.82 30.04
CA ALA A 22 -30.93 10.76 29.05
C ALA A 22 -30.26 11.32 27.81
N ARG A 23 -28.94 11.09 27.69
CA ARG A 23 -28.22 11.25 26.44
C ARG A 23 -28.98 10.36 25.46
N ARG A 24 -29.73 10.98 24.54
CA ARG A 24 -30.11 10.35 23.29
C ARG A 24 -28.80 10.05 22.58
N ALA A 25 -28.18 8.93 22.92
CA ALA A 25 -27.14 8.34 22.11
C ALA A 25 -27.77 8.20 20.72
N PHE A 26 -27.11 8.74 19.70
CA PHE A 26 -27.43 8.37 18.33
C PHE A 26 -27.32 6.84 18.28
N SER A 27 -28.47 6.16 18.32
CA SER A 27 -28.50 4.70 18.25
C SER A 27 -28.22 4.33 16.81
N THR A 28 -26.97 3.96 16.51
CA THR A 28 -26.58 3.38 15.23
C THR A 28 -27.05 1.93 15.10
N ALA A 29 -27.66 1.35 16.14
CA ALA A 29 -28.17 -0.02 16.17
C ALA A 29 -28.98 -0.41 14.91
N PRO A 30 -30.02 0.33 14.46
CA PRO A 30 -30.83 -0.08 13.31
C PRO A 30 -30.06 -0.16 11.99
N LEU A 31 -28.92 0.52 11.87
CA LEU A 31 -28.10 0.45 10.65
C LEU A 31 -27.34 -0.88 10.55
N PHE A 32 -26.91 -1.44 11.68
CA PHE A 32 -26.08 -2.64 11.74
C PHE A 32 -26.89 -3.90 12.07
N ASP A 33 -28.10 -3.79 12.60
CA ASP A 33 -29.00 -4.91 12.92
C ASP A 33 -29.08 -6.00 11.83
N PRO A 34 -29.27 -5.71 10.53
CA PRO A 34 -29.29 -6.76 9.51
C PRO A 34 -27.94 -7.45 9.34
N LEU A 35 -26.83 -6.73 9.53
CA LEU A 35 -25.48 -7.29 9.45
C LEU A 35 -25.15 -8.13 10.69
N VAL A 36 -25.63 -7.72 11.86
CA VAL A 36 -25.53 -8.46 13.12
C VAL A 36 -26.32 -9.76 13.02
N ALA A 37 -27.56 -9.71 12.52
CA ALA A 37 -28.38 -10.89 12.28
C ALA A 37 -27.74 -11.84 11.27
N LEU A 38 -27.15 -11.31 10.19
CA LEU A 38 -26.39 -12.11 9.23
C LEU A 38 -25.17 -12.78 9.87
N LEU A 39 -24.44 -12.06 10.72
CA LEU A 39 -23.27 -12.59 11.42
C LEU A 39 -23.64 -13.73 12.38
N GLU A 40 -24.69 -13.58 13.18
CA GLU A 40 -25.18 -14.64 14.08
C GLU A 40 -25.78 -15.83 13.33
N ALA A 41 -26.24 -15.64 12.07
CA ALA A 41 -26.70 -16.74 11.23
C ALA A 41 -25.56 -17.52 10.56
N LEU A 42 -24.36 -16.96 10.38
CA LEU A 42 -23.25 -17.63 9.69
C LEU A 42 -22.83 -18.98 10.28
N PRO A 43 -22.76 -19.18 11.62
CA PRO A 43 -22.42 -20.48 12.20
C PRO A 43 -23.38 -21.61 11.83
N SER A 44 -24.64 -21.29 11.48
CA SER A 44 -25.65 -22.28 11.07
C SER A 44 -25.42 -22.85 9.66
N LEU A 45 -24.50 -22.27 8.88
CA LEU A 45 -24.16 -22.81 7.57
C LEU A 45 -23.52 -24.19 7.72
N PRO A 46 -23.88 -25.18 6.89
CA PRO A 46 -23.45 -26.58 7.09
C PRO A 46 -21.93 -26.76 7.06
N LEU A 47 -21.22 -25.98 6.24
CA LEU A 47 -19.76 -25.98 6.18
C LEU A 47 -19.12 -25.44 7.48
N VAL A 48 -19.78 -24.50 8.13
CA VAL A 48 -19.29 -23.84 9.36
C VAL A 48 -19.68 -24.64 10.59
N ALA A 49 -20.90 -25.17 10.62
CA ALA A 49 -21.41 -26.03 11.69
C ALA A 49 -20.61 -27.33 11.83
N ALA A 50 -20.02 -27.83 10.74
CA ALA A 50 -19.12 -28.98 10.77
C ALA A 50 -17.72 -28.66 11.33
N SER A 51 -17.37 -27.38 11.51
CA SER A 51 -16.08 -26.97 12.04
C SER A 51 -16.03 -27.14 13.56
N PRO A 52 -14.88 -27.55 14.16
CA PRO A 52 -14.72 -27.60 15.61
C PRO A 52 -14.85 -26.23 16.29
N CYS A 53 -14.66 -25.15 15.53
CA CYS A 53 -14.69 -23.76 15.99
C CYS A 53 -15.62 -22.92 15.07
N PRO A 54 -16.95 -23.04 15.21
CA PRO A 54 -17.91 -22.44 14.28
C PRO A 54 -17.84 -20.91 14.20
N GLN A 55 -17.69 -20.23 15.35
CA GLN A 55 -17.66 -18.77 15.44
C GLN A 55 -16.34 -18.22 14.88
N THR A 56 -15.21 -18.86 15.18
CA THR A 56 -13.94 -18.48 14.56
C THR A 56 -13.97 -18.70 13.06
N THR A 57 -14.54 -19.82 12.60
CA THR A 57 -14.64 -20.13 11.18
C THR A 57 -15.55 -19.15 10.44
N SER A 58 -16.68 -18.75 11.04
CA SER A 58 -17.58 -17.75 10.46
C SER A 58 -16.89 -16.39 10.28
N LEU A 59 -16.09 -15.96 11.26
CA LEU A 59 -15.30 -14.73 11.19
C LEU A 59 -14.21 -14.79 10.10
N VAL A 60 -13.53 -15.93 9.97
CA VAL A 60 -12.54 -16.18 8.91
C VAL A 60 -13.20 -16.10 7.54
N LEU A 61 -14.32 -16.80 7.34
CA LEU A 61 -15.06 -16.79 6.07
C LEU A 61 -15.62 -15.41 5.74
N LEU A 62 -16.15 -14.69 6.73
CA LEU A 62 -16.58 -13.30 6.56
C LEU A 62 -15.40 -12.43 6.11
N ALA A 63 -14.24 -12.55 6.75
CA ALA A 63 -13.05 -11.81 6.36
C ALA A 63 -12.67 -12.11 4.91
N VAL A 64 -12.64 -13.38 4.52
CA VAL A 64 -12.34 -13.81 3.14
C VAL A 64 -13.36 -13.23 2.16
N ALA A 65 -14.66 -13.31 2.46
CA ALA A 65 -15.73 -12.81 1.61
C ALA A 65 -15.67 -11.28 1.41
N LEU A 66 -15.43 -10.52 2.48
CA LEU A 66 -15.29 -9.07 2.39
C LEU A 66 -14.04 -8.67 1.57
N ARG A 67 -12.94 -9.43 1.70
CA ARG A 67 -11.71 -9.16 0.95
C ARG A 67 -11.80 -9.57 -0.51
N THR A 68 -12.46 -10.67 -0.84
CA THR A 68 -12.73 -11.05 -2.23
C THR A 68 -13.67 -10.05 -2.90
N ALA A 69 -14.69 -9.54 -2.19
CA ALA A 69 -15.56 -8.48 -2.70
C ALA A 69 -14.78 -7.18 -2.99
N ALA A 70 -13.76 -6.85 -2.19
CA ALA A 70 -12.87 -5.71 -2.41
C ALA A 70 -11.77 -5.96 -3.47
N LEU A 71 -11.60 -7.20 -3.93
CA LEU A 71 -10.53 -7.60 -4.86
C LEU A 71 -10.53 -6.79 -6.17
N PRO A 72 -11.66 -6.53 -6.86
CA PRO A 72 -11.66 -5.77 -8.11
C PRO A 72 -11.06 -4.37 -7.96
N ALA A 73 -11.33 -3.69 -6.84
CA ALA A 73 -10.76 -2.37 -6.55
C ALA A 73 -9.23 -2.44 -6.37
N THR A 74 -8.74 -3.48 -5.69
CA THR A 74 -7.29 -3.70 -5.52
C THR A 74 -6.60 -4.00 -6.85
N LEU A 75 -7.22 -4.81 -7.72
CA LEU A 75 -6.71 -5.11 -9.06
C LEU A 75 -6.69 -3.86 -9.94
N TRP A 76 -7.73 -3.04 -9.87
CA TRP A 76 -7.80 -1.77 -10.60
C TRP A 76 -6.67 -0.81 -10.17
N SER A 77 -6.46 -0.64 -8.87
CA SER A 77 -5.39 0.22 -8.35
C SER A 77 -4.01 -0.31 -8.73
N ARG A 78 -3.78 -1.63 -8.60
CA ARG A 78 -2.52 -2.26 -9.02
C ARG A 78 -2.25 -2.11 -10.52
N ALA A 79 -3.26 -2.31 -11.36
CA ALA A 79 -3.12 -2.11 -12.81
C ALA A 79 -2.73 -0.66 -13.15
N ARG A 80 -3.21 0.31 -12.37
CA ARG A 80 -2.85 1.72 -12.51
C ARG A 80 -1.43 2.02 -12.04
N GLN A 81 -1.01 1.44 -10.92
CA GLN A 81 0.38 1.51 -10.46
C GLN A 81 1.35 0.86 -11.45
N ARG A 82 0.96 -0.26 -12.07
CA ARG A 82 1.75 -0.92 -13.10
C ARG A 82 1.94 -0.04 -14.33
N ARG A 83 0.89 0.63 -14.82
CA ARG A 83 1.00 1.60 -15.93
C ARG A 83 1.92 2.77 -15.57
N MET A 84 1.89 3.23 -14.32
CA MET A 84 2.82 4.25 -13.84
C MET A 84 4.27 3.75 -13.93
N ALA A 85 4.56 2.57 -13.37
CA ALA A 85 5.91 2.00 -13.33
C ALA A 85 6.45 1.68 -14.73
N GLU A 86 5.66 1.03 -15.59
CA GLU A 86 6.12 0.57 -16.91
C GLU A 86 6.16 1.67 -17.97
N ARG A 87 5.33 2.72 -17.87
CA ARG A 87 5.20 3.75 -18.93
C ARG A 87 5.60 5.15 -18.48
N VAL A 88 5.10 5.60 -17.33
CA VAL A 88 5.30 6.98 -16.88
C VAL A 88 6.70 7.19 -16.32
N VAL A 89 7.19 6.27 -15.48
CA VAL A 89 8.53 6.38 -14.86
C VAL A 89 9.65 6.47 -15.91
N PRO A 90 9.76 5.59 -16.93
CA PRO A 90 10.83 5.69 -17.91
C PRO A 90 10.71 6.95 -18.78
N ALA A 91 9.50 7.33 -19.22
CA ALA A 91 9.29 8.56 -19.97
C ALA A 91 9.67 9.81 -19.14
N TRP A 92 9.40 9.78 -17.84
CA TRP A 92 9.75 10.83 -16.91
C TRP A 92 11.26 10.94 -16.67
N GLN A 93 11.96 9.81 -16.61
CA GLN A 93 13.43 9.79 -16.52
C GLN A 93 14.08 10.45 -17.75
N GLU A 94 13.56 10.18 -18.95
CA GLU A 94 14.08 10.82 -20.17
C GLU A 94 13.87 12.34 -20.17
N VAL A 95 12.68 12.81 -19.75
CA VAL A 95 12.41 14.25 -19.60
C VAL A 95 13.36 14.88 -18.58
N LYS A 96 13.59 14.24 -17.43
CA LYS A 96 14.54 14.73 -16.42
C LYS A 96 15.96 14.84 -16.95
N ARG A 97 16.37 13.96 -17.86
CA ARG A 97 17.71 13.98 -18.46
C ARG A 97 17.86 15.11 -19.48
N LEU A 98 16.87 15.32 -20.35
CA LEU A 98 16.99 16.23 -21.50
C LEU A 98 16.57 17.67 -21.20
N LEU A 99 15.62 17.87 -20.29
CA LEU A 99 15.00 19.18 -20.04
C LEU A 99 15.95 20.21 -19.39
N PRO A 100 16.86 19.85 -18.45
CA PRO A 100 17.77 20.83 -17.84
C PRO A 100 18.65 21.55 -18.85
N GLU A 101 19.14 20.86 -19.88
CA GLU A 101 19.99 21.47 -20.91
C GLU A 101 19.24 22.47 -21.78
N SER A 102 18.02 22.13 -22.21
CA SER A 102 17.23 22.98 -23.09
C SER A 102 16.73 24.23 -22.36
N VAL A 103 16.35 24.10 -21.08
CA VAL A 103 16.00 25.23 -20.21
C VAL A 103 17.23 26.09 -19.93
N ALA A 104 18.38 25.49 -19.60
CA ALA A 104 19.61 26.25 -19.32
C ALA A 104 20.10 27.06 -20.53
N ARG A 105 19.94 26.54 -21.76
CA ARG A 105 20.26 27.30 -22.98
C ARG A 105 19.30 28.48 -23.20
N ARG A 106 18.01 28.32 -22.93
CA ARG A 106 17.02 29.41 -23.02
C ARG A 106 17.25 30.49 -21.96
N CYS A 107 17.46 30.10 -20.70
CA CYS A 107 17.70 31.03 -19.60
C CYS A 107 19.00 31.83 -19.79
N ARG A 108 20.08 31.20 -20.29
CA ARG A 108 21.33 31.90 -20.62
C ARG A 108 21.16 32.95 -21.72
N ARG A 109 20.37 32.67 -22.75
CA ARG A 109 20.07 33.64 -23.83
C ARG A 109 19.22 34.81 -23.33
N ALA A 110 18.33 34.56 -22.37
CA ALA A 110 17.49 35.58 -21.76
C ALA A 110 18.18 36.38 -20.64
N GLY A 111 19.42 36.04 -20.29
CA GLY A 111 20.15 36.71 -19.19
C GLY A 111 19.56 36.48 -17.81
N MET A 112 18.79 35.40 -17.61
CA MET A 112 18.10 35.13 -16.35
C MET A 112 19.05 34.65 -15.24
N SER A 113 18.66 34.93 -13.99
CA SER A 113 19.38 34.48 -12.80
C SER A 113 19.24 32.98 -12.55
N TYR A 114 20.10 32.42 -11.69
CA TYR A 114 20.06 30.99 -11.36
C TYR A 114 18.78 30.56 -10.60
N GLU A 115 18.24 31.43 -9.74
CA GLU A 115 17.00 31.15 -9.00
C GLU A 115 15.80 31.08 -9.95
N GLU A 116 15.72 31.99 -10.91
CA GLU A 116 14.70 31.97 -11.96
C GLU A 116 14.82 30.73 -12.85
N TYR A 117 16.05 30.32 -13.17
CA TYR A 117 16.29 29.05 -13.87
C TYR A 117 15.72 27.85 -13.10
N GLN A 118 15.98 27.75 -11.79
CA GLN A 118 15.46 26.64 -10.98
C GLN A 118 13.93 26.67 -10.91
N ALA A 119 13.32 27.85 -10.74
CA ALA A 119 11.88 28.00 -10.71
C ALA A 119 11.22 27.58 -12.04
N GLU A 120 11.77 28.02 -13.17
CA GLU A 120 11.26 27.68 -14.50
C GLU A 120 11.47 26.21 -14.82
N LEU A 121 12.63 25.63 -14.48
CA LEU A 121 12.89 24.21 -14.61
C LEU A 121 11.88 23.37 -13.80
N GLN A 122 11.64 23.72 -12.53
CA GLN A 122 10.64 23.04 -11.71
C GLN A 122 9.22 23.19 -12.27
N ARG A 123 8.90 24.35 -12.84
CA ARG A 123 7.60 24.62 -13.47
C ARG A 123 7.39 23.74 -14.70
N GLU A 124 8.36 23.69 -15.63
CA GLU A 124 8.28 22.84 -16.82
C GLU A 124 8.27 21.36 -16.46
N LEU A 125 9.11 20.93 -15.50
CA LEU A 125 9.11 19.57 -14.97
C LEU A 125 7.72 19.16 -14.43
N ARG A 126 7.10 19.99 -13.59
CA ARG A 126 5.76 19.72 -13.07
C ARG A 126 4.70 19.68 -14.17
N ALA A 127 4.81 20.55 -15.17
CA ALA A 127 3.89 20.58 -16.31
C ALA A 127 4.01 19.30 -17.16
N HIS A 128 5.23 18.88 -17.51
CA HIS A 128 5.48 17.63 -18.23
C HIS A 128 4.99 16.41 -17.46
N LEU A 129 5.24 16.34 -16.14
CA LEU A 129 4.74 15.26 -15.31
C LEU A 129 3.21 15.21 -15.33
N LYS A 130 2.53 16.35 -15.17
CA LYS A 130 1.06 16.42 -15.22
C LYS A 130 0.53 15.92 -16.58
N THR A 131 1.17 16.29 -17.68
CA THR A 131 0.80 15.85 -19.03
C THR A 131 0.99 14.34 -19.21
N LEU A 132 2.13 13.79 -18.78
CA LEU A 132 2.40 12.34 -18.81
C LEU A 132 1.37 11.55 -17.98
N LEU A 133 1.06 12.04 -16.79
CA LEU A 133 0.06 11.45 -15.91
C LEU A 133 -1.35 11.48 -16.53
N ALA A 134 -1.71 12.57 -17.20
CA ALA A 134 -2.98 12.71 -17.90
C ALA A 134 -3.07 11.76 -19.10
N GLN A 135 -2.03 11.72 -19.94
CA GLN A 135 -1.95 10.85 -21.12
C GLN A 135 -2.13 9.37 -20.77
N HIS A 136 -1.45 8.91 -19.72
CA HIS A 136 -1.55 7.51 -19.28
C HIS A 136 -2.70 7.24 -18.30
N ARG A 137 -3.54 8.25 -18.00
CA ARG A 137 -4.64 8.18 -17.01
C ARG A 137 -4.18 7.65 -15.65
N CYS A 138 -2.99 8.07 -15.19
CA CYS A 138 -2.33 7.57 -13.99
C CYS A 138 -2.20 8.62 -12.89
N ALA A 139 -3.23 9.44 -12.67
CA ALA A 139 -3.20 10.42 -11.57
C ALA A 139 -2.93 9.73 -10.20
N PRO A 140 -2.01 10.26 -9.38
CA PRO A 140 -1.53 9.60 -8.17
C PRO A 140 -2.59 9.57 -7.05
N ILE A 141 -3.31 10.68 -6.86
CA ILE A 141 -4.33 10.82 -5.80
C ILE A 141 -5.43 9.74 -5.92
N PRO A 142 -6.15 9.59 -7.05
CA PRO A 142 -7.19 8.57 -7.14
C PRO A 142 -6.64 7.15 -7.06
N THR A 143 -5.36 6.93 -7.40
CA THR A 143 -4.73 5.61 -7.30
C THR A 143 -4.50 5.19 -5.84
N ILE A 144 -4.15 6.14 -4.97
CA ILE A 144 -3.90 5.91 -3.54
C ILE A 144 -5.19 5.94 -2.72
N VAL A 145 -6.08 6.90 -3.00
CA VAL A 145 -7.28 7.13 -2.20
C VAL A 145 -8.35 6.07 -2.45
N MET A 146 -8.51 5.59 -3.68
CA MET A 146 -9.63 4.70 -4.03
C MET A 146 -9.63 3.36 -3.27
N PRO A 147 -8.51 2.63 -3.13
CA PRO A 147 -8.49 1.43 -2.30
C PRO A 147 -8.81 1.73 -0.83
N LEU A 148 -8.27 2.83 -0.29
CA LEU A 148 -8.49 3.23 1.10
C LEU A 148 -9.96 3.58 1.35
N ALA A 149 -10.60 4.28 0.41
CA ALA A 149 -12.01 4.67 0.48
C ALA A 149 -12.97 3.47 0.49
N ILE A 150 -12.57 2.32 -0.06
CA ILE A 150 -13.36 1.09 -0.02
C ILE A 150 -13.01 0.26 1.21
N GLN A 151 -11.71 0.12 1.51
CA GLN A 151 -11.23 -0.77 2.58
C GLN A 151 -11.50 -0.23 3.98
N VAL A 152 -11.34 1.09 4.21
CA VAL A 152 -11.52 1.67 5.55
C VAL A 152 -12.97 1.59 6.01
N PRO A 153 -13.99 1.98 5.23
CA PRO A 153 -15.38 1.82 5.65
C PRO A 153 -15.75 0.35 5.86
N LEU A 154 -15.29 -0.55 4.99
CA LEU A 154 -15.55 -1.99 5.12
C LEU A 154 -14.98 -2.56 6.42
N PHE A 155 -13.75 -2.16 6.76
CA PHE A 155 -13.09 -2.54 8.01
C PHE A 155 -13.81 -2.00 9.24
N ILE A 156 -14.24 -0.73 9.20
CA ILE A 156 -14.99 -0.10 10.29
C ILE A 156 -16.34 -0.79 10.47
N ILE A 157 -17.10 -0.98 9.38
CA ILE A 157 -18.43 -1.63 9.41
C ILE A 157 -18.31 -3.03 9.99
N ALA A 158 -17.40 -3.88 9.47
CA ALA A 158 -17.22 -5.23 9.99
C ALA A 158 -16.81 -5.24 11.47
N SER A 159 -15.89 -4.36 11.87
CA SER A 159 -15.45 -4.26 13.26
C SER A 159 -16.56 -3.79 14.19
N GLN A 160 -17.44 -2.87 13.75
CA GLN A 160 -18.58 -2.43 14.54
C GLN A 160 -19.67 -3.49 14.62
N THR A 161 -19.99 -4.17 13.51
CA THR A 161 -20.93 -5.30 13.51
C THR A 161 -20.51 -6.36 14.50
N ILE A 162 -19.23 -6.79 14.48
CA ILE A 162 -18.72 -7.79 15.42
C ILE A 162 -18.84 -7.30 16.87
N ARG A 163 -18.49 -6.04 17.16
CA ARG A 163 -18.61 -5.48 18.52
C ARG A 163 -20.05 -5.41 19.00
N LEU A 164 -20.99 -5.08 18.12
CA LEU A 164 -22.42 -5.06 18.43
C LEU A 164 -22.94 -6.48 18.70
N SER A 165 -22.55 -7.47 17.89
CA SER A 165 -22.89 -8.88 18.10
C SER A 165 -22.39 -9.39 19.46
N ILE A 166 -21.14 -9.11 19.83
CA ILE A 166 -20.58 -9.51 21.12
C ILE A 166 -21.37 -8.93 22.30
N GLY A 167 -21.86 -7.70 22.17
CA GLY A 167 -22.61 -7.01 23.23
C GLY A 167 -24.03 -7.53 23.45
N LEU A 168 -24.53 -8.45 22.60
CA LEU A 168 -25.83 -9.08 22.79
C LEU A 168 -25.75 -10.10 23.95
N PRO A 169 -26.74 -10.13 24.85
CA PRO A 169 -26.76 -11.06 25.99
C PRO A 169 -26.59 -12.53 25.58
N ASP A 170 -27.29 -12.93 24.52
CA ASP A 170 -27.34 -14.32 24.01
C ASP A 170 -26.39 -14.56 22.83
N SER A 171 -25.33 -13.74 22.68
CA SER A 171 -24.45 -13.88 21.51
C SER A 171 -23.73 -15.23 21.49
N SER A 172 -23.68 -15.85 20.31
CA SER A 172 -23.02 -17.15 20.14
C SER A 172 -21.50 -17.09 20.37
N PHE A 173 -20.90 -15.90 20.43
CA PHE A 173 -19.47 -15.69 20.66
C PHE A 173 -18.99 -16.09 22.07
N GLY A 174 -19.88 -16.20 23.05
CA GLY A 174 -19.52 -16.63 24.41
C GLY A 174 -19.34 -18.14 24.56
N SER A 175 -19.76 -18.94 23.57
CA SER A 175 -19.67 -20.40 23.65
C SER A 175 -18.35 -20.98 23.12
N GLU A 176 -17.49 -20.14 22.51
CA GLU A 176 -16.21 -20.57 21.94
C GLU A 176 -15.04 -19.90 22.66
N VAL A 177 -14.02 -20.69 22.98
CA VAL A 177 -12.76 -20.22 23.54
C VAL A 177 -11.88 -19.59 22.46
N GLN A 178 -10.94 -18.73 22.87
CA GLN A 178 -10.01 -18.10 21.93
C GLN A 178 -9.15 -19.14 21.17
N PRO A 179 -8.94 -18.99 19.85
CA PRO A 179 -8.28 -20.01 19.02
C PRO A 179 -6.81 -20.29 19.36
N TRP A 180 -6.14 -19.31 19.97
CA TRP A 180 -4.73 -19.39 20.38
C TRP A 180 -4.56 -19.72 21.86
N TRP A 181 -5.65 -19.92 22.60
CA TRP A 181 -5.58 -20.32 23.99
C TRP A 181 -5.54 -21.84 24.11
N SER A 182 -4.72 -22.33 25.04
CA SER A 182 -4.70 -23.72 25.46
C SER A 182 -4.74 -23.81 26.98
N ALA A 183 -5.34 -24.88 27.49
CA ALA A 183 -5.40 -25.12 28.92
C ALA A 183 -3.97 -25.31 29.48
N PRO A 184 -3.60 -24.60 30.57
CA PRO A 184 -2.35 -24.84 31.27
C PRO A 184 -2.21 -26.32 31.71
N PRO A 185 -0.99 -26.87 31.72
CA PRO A 185 -0.78 -28.25 32.15
C PRO A 185 -1.27 -28.44 33.59
N GLY A 186 -2.09 -29.47 33.81
CA GLY A 186 -2.69 -29.80 35.10
C GLY A 186 -4.04 -29.15 35.38
N LEU A 187 -4.45 -28.11 34.64
CA LEU A 187 -5.78 -27.50 34.80
C LEU A 187 -6.89 -28.49 34.40
N GLU A 188 -6.69 -29.20 33.29
CA GLU A 188 -7.62 -30.25 32.84
C GLU A 188 -7.76 -31.36 33.88
N ALA A 189 -6.66 -31.74 34.54
CA ALA A 189 -6.69 -32.73 35.62
C ALA A 189 -7.49 -32.24 36.83
N GLN A 190 -7.37 -30.96 37.19
CA GLN A 190 -8.16 -30.35 38.27
C GLN A 190 -9.65 -30.30 37.95
N PHE A 191 -10.02 -29.96 36.71
CA PHE A 191 -11.41 -30.02 36.26
C PHE A 191 -11.94 -31.46 36.22
N ALA A 192 -11.11 -32.42 35.81
CA ALA A 192 -11.47 -33.85 35.82
C ALA A 192 -11.66 -34.39 37.25
N GLU A 193 -10.88 -33.91 38.23
CA GLU A 193 -11.10 -34.23 39.64
C GLU A 193 -12.36 -33.57 40.18
N GLY A 194 -12.60 -32.29 39.87
CA GLY A 194 -13.83 -31.58 40.19
C GLY A 194 -15.07 -32.27 39.61
N ALA A 195 -14.97 -32.78 38.38
CA ALA A 195 -16.01 -33.57 37.73
C ALA A 195 -16.40 -34.79 38.55
N LYS A 196 -15.42 -35.55 39.04
CA LYS A 196 -15.66 -36.73 39.87
C LYS A 196 -16.36 -36.37 41.18
N VAL A 197 -15.99 -35.25 41.79
CA VAL A 197 -16.61 -34.77 43.04
C VAL A 197 -18.06 -34.31 42.81
N LEU A 198 -18.33 -33.62 41.70
CA LEU A 198 -19.67 -33.17 41.35
C LEU A 198 -20.58 -34.34 40.95
N ALA A 199 -20.05 -35.31 40.18
CA ALA A 199 -20.75 -36.55 39.88
C ALA A 199 -21.11 -37.33 41.16
N ALA A 200 -20.19 -37.41 42.13
CA ALA A 200 -20.46 -38.03 43.43
C ALA A 200 -21.54 -37.32 44.25
N ARG A 201 -21.88 -36.06 43.93
CA ARG A 201 -22.99 -35.31 44.52
C ARG A 201 -24.30 -35.39 43.73
N GLY A 202 -24.36 -36.23 42.71
CA GLY A 202 -25.56 -36.46 41.90
C GLY A 202 -25.77 -35.44 40.77
N LEU A 203 -24.75 -34.64 40.42
CA LEU A 203 -24.77 -33.85 39.19
C LEU A 203 -24.36 -34.74 38.01
N GLU A 204 -25.31 -35.05 37.14
CA GLU A 204 -25.10 -35.89 35.96
C GLU A 204 -25.56 -35.19 34.67
N GLY A 205 -25.13 -35.72 33.53
CA GLY A 205 -25.55 -35.25 32.20
C GLY A 205 -24.92 -33.92 31.77
N GLU A 206 -25.69 -33.14 31.02
CA GLU A 206 -25.25 -31.90 30.33
C GLU A 206 -24.75 -30.82 31.30
N ALA A 207 -25.34 -30.75 32.50
CA ALA A 207 -24.93 -29.79 33.54
C ALA A 207 -23.53 -30.10 34.11
N LEU A 208 -23.18 -31.38 34.22
CA LEU A 208 -21.84 -31.79 34.66
C LEU A 208 -20.80 -31.44 33.59
N GLU A 209 -21.10 -31.73 32.33
CA GLU A 209 -20.20 -31.46 31.20
C GLU A 209 -19.97 -29.96 30.99
N ALA A 210 -21.01 -29.13 31.14
CA ALA A 210 -20.90 -27.68 31.07
C ALA A 210 -19.98 -27.10 32.16
N LEU A 211 -19.98 -27.69 33.36
CA LEU A 211 -19.18 -27.22 34.51
C LEU A 211 -17.76 -27.79 34.55
N THR A 212 -17.45 -28.80 33.75
CA THR A 212 -16.18 -29.54 33.81
C THR A 212 -15.31 -29.37 32.58
N ARG A 213 -15.81 -28.73 31.51
CA ARG A 213 -14.95 -28.25 30.42
C ARG A 213 -14.05 -27.13 30.95
N PRO A 214 -12.74 -27.15 30.65
CA PRO A 214 -11.84 -26.07 31.03
C PRO A 214 -12.31 -24.80 30.32
N MET A 215 -12.93 -23.90 31.07
CA MET A 215 -13.49 -22.67 30.54
C MET A 215 -12.33 -21.67 30.35
N GLY A 216 -11.81 -21.63 29.12
CA GLY A 216 -10.85 -20.63 28.70
C GLY A 216 -11.50 -19.25 28.47
N PRO A 217 -10.70 -18.20 28.24
CA PRO A 217 -11.23 -16.90 27.82
C PRO A 217 -12.01 -17.06 26.52
N ASP A 218 -13.18 -16.45 26.45
CA ASP A 218 -14.07 -16.52 25.29
C ASP A 218 -13.69 -15.50 24.20
N LEU A 219 -14.41 -15.53 23.07
CA LEU A 219 -14.20 -14.59 21.98
C LEU A 219 -14.69 -13.15 22.29
N ARG A 220 -15.48 -12.96 23.35
CA ARG A 220 -15.99 -11.65 23.78
C ARG A 220 -14.94 -10.88 24.56
N GLU A 221 -14.09 -11.60 25.27
CA GLU A 221 -13.00 -11.06 26.07
C GLU A 221 -11.83 -10.55 25.23
N VAL A 222 -11.03 -9.70 25.84
CA VAL A 222 -9.76 -9.21 25.28
C VAL A 222 -8.68 -10.27 25.48
N ASP A 223 -7.81 -10.45 24.49
CA ASP A 223 -6.69 -11.38 24.60
C ASP A 223 -5.64 -10.89 25.62
N ARG A 224 -5.61 -11.54 26.79
CA ARG A 224 -4.61 -11.28 27.83
C ARG A 224 -3.28 -11.97 27.58
N SER A 225 -3.24 -12.98 26.71
CA SER A 225 -2.02 -13.73 26.39
C SER A 225 -1.08 -12.97 25.44
N MET A 226 -1.58 -11.90 24.79
CA MET A 226 -0.90 -11.13 23.73
C MET A 226 -0.55 -11.93 22.48
N MET A 227 -0.93 -13.20 22.38
CA MET A 227 -0.64 -14.03 21.21
C MET A 227 -1.34 -13.50 19.96
N GLY A 228 -2.62 -13.14 20.06
CA GLY A 228 -3.40 -12.58 18.97
C GLY A 228 -2.84 -11.24 18.45
N PRO A 229 -2.68 -10.21 19.32
CA PRO A 229 -2.09 -8.93 18.94
C PRO A 229 -0.69 -9.05 18.33
N ILE A 230 0.20 -9.88 18.91
CA ILE A 230 1.56 -10.08 18.37
C ILE A 230 1.50 -10.77 17.02
N ALA A 231 0.69 -11.82 16.85
CA ALA A 231 0.51 -12.50 15.56
C ALA A 231 0.01 -11.56 14.47
N LEU A 232 -0.91 -10.65 14.82
CA LEU A 232 -1.40 -9.62 13.92
C LEU A 232 -0.29 -8.60 13.56
N GLY A 233 0.50 -8.16 14.54
CA GLY A 233 1.67 -7.30 14.31
C GLY A 233 2.70 -7.94 13.37
N MET A 234 3.03 -9.22 13.60
CA MET A 234 3.93 -9.97 12.73
C MET A 234 3.37 -10.14 11.31
N SER A 235 2.07 -10.40 11.19
CA SER A 235 1.41 -10.57 9.88
C SER A 235 1.42 -9.27 9.07
N THR A 236 1.16 -8.14 9.73
CA THR A 236 1.20 -6.82 9.09
C THR A 236 2.62 -6.42 8.71
N LEU A 237 3.61 -6.63 9.60
CA LEU A 237 5.02 -6.42 9.30
C LEU A 237 5.50 -7.27 8.13
N SER A 238 5.14 -8.56 8.10
CA SER A 238 5.48 -9.47 7.00
C SER A 238 4.91 -9.00 5.67
N SER A 239 3.67 -8.46 5.66
CA SER A 239 3.06 -7.89 4.46
C SER A 239 3.81 -6.64 3.97
N VAL A 240 4.27 -5.81 4.90
CA VAL A 240 5.09 -4.62 4.61
C VAL A 240 6.45 -5.03 4.05
N GLU A 241 7.15 -5.95 4.71
CA GLU A 241 8.46 -6.44 4.26
C GLU A 241 8.38 -7.14 2.92
N LEU A 242 7.34 -7.96 2.68
CA LEU A 242 7.10 -8.57 1.39
C LEU A 242 6.97 -7.50 0.28
N THR A 243 6.25 -6.42 0.56
CA THR A 243 6.08 -5.27 -0.36
C THR A 243 7.38 -4.49 -0.58
N GLN A 244 8.22 -4.35 0.45
CA GLN A 244 9.49 -3.64 0.36
C GLN A 244 10.56 -4.45 -0.35
N TRP A 245 10.67 -5.75 -0.03
CA TRP A 245 11.58 -6.69 -0.66
C TRP A 245 11.43 -6.64 -2.18
N MET A 246 10.20 -6.62 -2.69
CA MET A 246 9.92 -6.48 -4.12
C MET A 246 10.57 -5.23 -4.75
N ARG A 247 10.41 -4.06 -4.11
CA ARG A 247 10.99 -2.81 -4.62
C ARG A 247 12.51 -2.82 -4.59
N ARG A 248 13.10 -3.55 -3.64
CA ARG A 248 14.56 -3.70 -3.53
C ARG A 248 15.11 -4.56 -4.66
N THR A 249 14.48 -5.69 -4.96
CA THR A 249 14.89 -6.57 -6.06
C THR A 249 14.79 -5.90 -7.42
N GLU A 250 13.78 -5.05 -7.64
CA GLU A 250 13.69 -4.24 -8.86
C GLU A 250 14.84 -3.23 -8.96
N ARG A 251 15.15 -2.51 -7.87
CA ARG A 251 16.25 -1.54 -7.83
C ARG A 251 17.62 -2.18 -8.04
N GLU A 252 17.89 -3.33 -7.44
CA GLU A 252 19.17 -4.01 -7.60
C GLU A 252 19.39 -4.39 -9.07
N ARG A 253 18.35 -4.86 -9.77
CA ARG A 253 18.42 -5.14 -11.22
C ARG A 253 18.59 -3.89 -12.08
N ASP A 254 17.92 -2.80 -11.74
CA ASP A 254 18.10 -1.50 -12.42
C ASP A 254 19.51 -0.95 -12.19
N THR A 255 20.08 -1.17 -11.00
CA THR A 255 21.43 -0.73 -10.64
C THR A 255 22.47 -1.54 -11.39
N GLU A 256 22.35 -2.88 -11.44
CA GLU A 256 23.25 -3.74 -12.23
C GLU A 256 23.21 -3.40 -13.74
N GLN A 257 22.04 -3.05 -14.28
CA GLN A 257 21.90 -2.61 -15.68
C GLN A 257 22.43 -1.19 -15.93
N GLN A 258 22.38 -0.32 -14.91
CA GLN A 258 22.92 1.04 -14.98
C GLN A 258 24.42 1.08 -14.74
N GLU A 259 25.00 0.26 -13.86
CA GLU A 259 26.44 0.17 -13.61
C GLU A 259 27.21 -0.22 -14.88
N GLY A 260 26.63 -1.06 -15.74
CA GLY A 260 27.16 -1.33 -17.09
C GLY A 260 27.14 -0.13 -18.06
N LYS A 261 26.42 0.95 -17.74
CA LYS A 261 26.34 2.21 -18.53
C LYS A 261 26.99 3.42 -17.83
N LYS A 262 27.07 3.42 -16.49
CA LYS A 262 27.49 4.55 -15.65
C LYS A 262 28.99 4.84 -15.65
N ALA A 263 29.84 3.85 -15.94
CA ALA A 263 31.29 4.05 -16.08
C ALA A 263 31.68 5.11 -17.15
N ALA A 264 30.73 5.55 -18.02
CA ALA A 264 30.94 6.60 -19.02
C ALA A 264 30.30 7.97 -18.68
N GLU A 265 29.38 8.07 -17.71
CA GLU A 265 28.59 9.29 -17.43
C GLU A 265 28.78 9.86 -16.00
N GLU A 266 29.58 9.18 -15.16
CA GLU A 266 29.76 9.43 -13.72
C GLU A 266 30.26 10.84 -13.31
N GLN A 267 30.77 11.67 -14.23
CA GLN A 267 31.30 13.00 -13.88
C GLN A 267 30.27 14.14 -13.93
N MET A 268 29.08 13.95 -14.53
CA MET A 268 28.07 15.02 -14.66
C MET A 268 26.83 14.82 -13.76
N GLU A 269 26.56 13.59 -13.29
CA GLU A 269 25.34 13.24 -12.53
C GLU A 269 25.33 13.72 -11.07
N GLN A 270 26.50 13.94 -10.46
CA GLN A 270 26.63 14.22 -9.02
C GLN A 270 26.00 15.57 -8.58
N GLN A 271 25.76 16.51 -9.50
CA GLN A 271 25.12 17.80 -9.19
C GLN A 271 23.58 17.81 -9.36
N ILE A 272 22.99 16.81 -10.03
CA ILE A 272 21.53 16.70 -10.22
C ILE A 272 20.89 15.86 -9.09
N GLU A 273 21.69 15.01 -8.45
CA GLU A 273 21.33 14.00 -7.46
C GLU A 273 20.66 14.53 -6.18
N GLN A 274 20.81 15.83 -5.89
CA GLN A 274 20.23 16.45 -4.69
C GLN A 274 18.77 16.94 -4.84
N SER A 275 18.20 17.00 -6.05
CA SER A 275 16.94 17.74 -6.27
C SER A 275 15.62 16.95 -6.31
N VAL A 276 15.61 15.60 -6.19
CA VAL A 276 14.33 14.87 -6.03
C VAL A 276 14.47 13.72 -5.03
N ALA A 277 14.05 14.02 -3.79
CA ALA A 277 13.97 13.12 -2.63
C ALA A 277 13.03 11.91 -2.79
N GLU A 278 13.27 11.04 -3.77
CA GLU A 278 12.67 9.70 -3.84
C GLU A 278 13.31 8.65 -2.88
N PRO A 279 14.59 8.72 -2.46
CA PRO A 279 15.15 7.77 -1.49
C PRO A 279 14.69 8.06 -0.05
N LEU A 280 14.55 9.33 0.36
CA LEU A 280 14.15 9.72 1.72
C LEU A 280 12.67 9.38 1.99
N ARG A 281 11.75 9.75 1.09
CA ARG A 281 10.32 9.44 1.24
C ARG A 281 10.05 7.94 1.34
N ASN A 282 10.77 7.13 0.56
CA ASN A 282 10.58 5.68 0.57
C ASN A 282 11.14 5.01 1.83
N ARG A 283 12.30 5.45 2.34
CA ARG A 283 12.85 4.97 3.62
C ARG A 283 11.99 5.40 4.82
N VAL A 284 11.53 6.65 4.81
CA VAL A 284 10.62 7.17 5.84
C VAL A 284 9.30 6.42 5.81
N LEU A 285 8.69 6.24 4.64
CA LEU A 285 7.44 5.48 4.51
C LEU A 285 7.60 4.04 4.98
N ALA A 286 8.71 3.38 4.64
CA ALA A 286 9.02 2.03 5.11
C ALA A 286 9.11 1.95 6.64
N ASN A 287 9.84 2.88 7.26
CA ASN A 287 9.99 2.92 8.73
C ASN A 287 8.68 3.31 9.43
N VAL A 288 7.88 4.21 8.83
CA VAL A 288 6.55 4.56 9.33
C VAL A 288 5.61 3.35 9.28
N LEU A 289 5.64 2.55 8.21
CA LEU A 289 4.82 1.34 8.12
C LEU A 289 5.25 0.26 9.14
N ARG A 290 6.57 0.11 9.38
CA ARG A 290 7.09 -0.77 10.44
C ARG A 290 6.68 -0.29 11.83
N ALA A 291 6.86 1.00 12.13
CA ALA A 291 6.38 1.59 13.39
C ALA A 291 4.86 1.44 13.53
N GLY A 292 4.13 1.58 12.42
CA GLY A 292 2.69 1.34 12.34
C GLY A 292 2.30 -0.06 12.79
N SER A 293 3.04 -1.11 12.42
CA SER A 293 2.76 -2.48 12.91
C SER A 293 2.92 -2.60 14.43
N ILE A 294 3.87 -1.90 15.04
CA ILE A 294 4.06 -1.91 16.51
C ILE A 294 2.92 -1.18 17.20
N VAL A 295 2.55 0.01 16.70
CA VAL A 295 1.40 0.77 17.23
C VAL A 295 0.12 -0.04 17.10
N PHE A 296 -0.04 -0.79 16.01
CA PHE A 296 -1.22 -1.60 15.78
C PHE A 296 -1.35 -2.77 16.79
N VAL A 297 -0.24 -3.29 17.34
CA VAL A 297 -0.29 -4.27 18.45
C VAL A 297 -0.95 -3.68 19.69
N VAL A 298 -0.66 -2.42 20.04
CA VAL A 298 -1.26 -1.73 21.20
C VAL A 298 -2.76 -1.44 20.99
N VAL A 299 -3.16 -1.21 19.75
CA VAL A 299 -4.59 -1.06 19.40
C VAL A 299 -5.28 -2.42 19.46
N ALA A 300 -4.62 -3.47 18.96
CA ALA A 300 -5.10 -4.84 18.97
C ALA A 300 -5.25 -5.40 20.38
N SER A 301 -4.35 -5.04 21.31
CA SER A 301 -4.44 -5.49 22.70
C SER A 301 -5.66 -4.95 23.47
N GLN A 302 -6.41 -4.00 22.89
CA GLN A 302 -7.66 -3.48 23.46
C GLN A 302 -8.91 -4.01 22.73
N ALA A 303 -8.71 -4.78 21.66
CA ALA A 303 -9.82 -5.33 20.88
C ALA A 303 -10.28 -6.67 21.48
N PRO A 304 -11.60 -6.96 21.45
CA PRO A 304 -12.12 -8.29 21.73
C PRO A 304 -11.50 -9.34 20.80
N ALA A 305 -11.35 -10.57 21.28
CA ALA A 305 -10.72 -11.65 20.52
C ALA A 305 -11.46 -11.97 19.20
N ALA A 306 -12.79 -11.88 19.14
CA ALA A 306 -13.54 -12.03 17.89
C ALA A 306 -13.12 -10.98 16.83
N VAL A 307 -12.89 -9.74 17.25
CA VAL A 307 -12.41 -8.67 16.36
C VAL A 307 -10.97 -8.97 15.92
N LEU A 308 -10.14 -9.51 16.81
CA LEU A 308 -8.77 -9.93 16.49
C LEU A 308 -8.72 -11.07 15.49
N VAL A 309 -9.58 -12.09 15.61
CA VAL A 309 -9.71 -13.16 14.62
C VAL A 309 -10.01 -12.56 13.25
N TYR A 310 -11.01 -11.68 13.16
CA TYR A 310 -11.32 -10.98 11.91
C TYR A 310 -10.11 -10.22 11.35
N TRP A 311 -9.44 -9.41 12.18
CA TRP A 311 -8.26 -8.63 11.77
C TRP A 311 -7.11 -9.52 11.27
N LEU A 312 -6.85 -10.62 11.98
CA LEU A 312 -5.78 -11.57 11.64
C LEU A 312 -6.08 -12.28 10.32
N SER A 313 -7.29 -12.81 10.13
CA SER A 313 -7.71 -13.44 8.87
C SER A 313 -7.65 -12.46 7.70
N SER A 314 -8.08 -11.21 7.92
CA SER A 314 -7.94 -10.12 6.97
C SER A 314 -6.48 -9.85 6.59
N SER A 315 -5.59 -9.75 7.58
CA SER A 315 -4.16 -9.50 7.36
C SER A 315 -3.51 -10.65 6.59
N LEU A 316 -3.83 -11.88 6.95
CA LEU A 316 -3.32 -13.08 6.29
C LEU A 316 -3.79 -13.15 4.83
N TYR A 317 -5.06 -12.82 4.56
CA TYR A 317 -5.55 -12.69 3.19
C TYR A 317 -4.70 -11.69 2.39
N THR A 318 -4.42 -10.51 2.95
CA THR A 318 -3.57 -9.51 2.26
C THR A 318 -2.17 -10.05 1.99
N LEU A 319 -1.57 -10.74 2.98
CA LEU A 319 -0.24 -11.32 2.83
C LEU A 319 -0.21 -12.33 1.67
N VAL A 320 -1.17 -13.24 1.63
CA VAL A 320 -1.32 -14.23 0.56
C VAL A 320 -1.59 -13.55 -0.77
N GLN A 321 -2.51 -12.60 -0.82
CA GLN A 321 -2.85 -11.82 -2.01
C GLN A 321 -1.61 -11.11 -2.59
N ASN A 322 -0.83 -10.45 -1.73
CA ASN A 322 0.40 -9.78 -2.12
C ASN A 322 1.40 -10.78 -2.68
N GLY A 323 1.61 -11.92 -2.00
CA GLY A 323 2.51 -12.98 -2.46
C GLY A 323 2.11 -13.57 -3.81
N VAL A 324 0.83 -13.87 -4.02
CA VAL A 324 0.29 -14.36 -5.29
C VAL A 324 0.56 -13.36 -6.41
N PHE A 325 0.29 -12.08 -6.17
CA PHE A 325 0.55 -11.05 -7.16
C PHE A 325 2.02 -10.88 -7.48
N THR A 326 2.92 -11.00 -6.50
CA THR A 326 4.37 -10.99 -6.72
C THR A 326 4.81 -12.11 -7.63
N VAL A 327 4.35 -13.33 -7.36
CA VAL A 327 4.67 -14.50 -8.17
C VAL A 327 4.15 -14.32 -9.59
N ALA A 328 2.94 -13.78 -9.74
CA ALA A 328 2.34 -13.50 -11.05
C ALA A 328 3.16 -12.44 -11.84
N ASP A 329 3.59 -11.35 -11.20
CA ASP A 329 4.36 -10.30 -11.86
C ASP A 329 5.77 -10.78 -12.23
N ARG A 330 6.44 -11.55 -11.34
CA ARG A 330 7.73 -12.19 -11.66
C ARG A 330 7.62 -13.14 -12.85
N ARG A 331 6.57 -13.97 -12.90
CA ARG A 331 6.32 -14.87 -14.04
C ARG A 331 6.08 -14.09 -15.33
N ARG A 332 5.36 -12.95 -15.28
CA ARG A 332 5.16 -12.07 -16.43
C ARG A 332 6.46 -11.45 -16.92
N ALA A 333 7.31 -10.96 -16.00
CA ALA A 333 8.60 -10.37 -16.33
C ALA A 333 9.55 -11.40 -16.99
N LEU A 334 9.61 -12.62 -16.44
CA LEU A 334 10.41 -13.71 -17.04
C LEU A 334 9.90 -14.08 -18.44
N ARG A 335 8.57 -14.13 -18.64
CA ARG A 335 7.97 -14.37 -19.97
C ARG A 335 8.26 -13.23 -20.95
N ALA A 336 8.28 -11.98 -20.49
CA ALA A 336 8.62 -10.83 -21.32
C ALA A 336 10.11 -10.85 -21.72
N ALA A 337 11.01 -11.25 -20.82
CA ALA A 337 12.44 -11.39 -21.11
C ALA A 337 12.76 -12.56 -22.05
N ALA A 338 12.00 -13.66 -21.96
CA ALA A 338 12.13 -14.82 -22.84
C ALA A 338 11.45 -14.62 -24.21
N ALA A 339 10.58 -13.61 -24.36
CA ALA A 339 9.98 -13.29 -25.64
C ALA A 339 11.06 -12.72 -26.58
N PRO A 340 11.14 -13.17 -27.85
CA PRO A 340 12.04 -12.57 -28.81
C PRO A 340 11.73 -11.07 -28.95
N PRO A 341 12.75 -10.21 -29.17
CA PRO A 341 12.54 -8.78 -29.26
C PRO A 341 11.45 -8.50 -30.31
N PRO A 342 10.53 -7.54 -30.04
CA PRO A 342 9.50 -7.21 -31.01
C PRO A 342 10.20 -6.90 -32.34
N ARG A 343 9.77 -7.57 -33.42
CA ARG A 343 10.25 -7.23 -34.76
C ARG A 343 10.13 -5.71 -34.90
N PRO A 344 11.20 -5.00 -35.30
CA PRO A 344 11.14 -3.56 -35.40
C PRO A 344 9.91 -3.21 -36.25
N SER A 345 9.05 -2.33 -35.73
CA SER A 345 7.92 -1.84 -36.49
C SER A 345 8.47 -1.34 -37.83
N VAL A 346 7.75 -1.60 -38.93
CA VAL A 346 8.19 -1.20 -40.28
C VAL A 346 8.62 0.27 -40.28
N THR A 347 7.94 1.11 -39.49
CA THR A 347 8.28 2.52 -39.26
C THR A 347 9.63 2.74 -38.57
N ALA A 348 9.97 1.98 -37.52
CA ALA A 348 11.29 2.09 -36.86
C ALA A 348 12.41 1.53 -37.75
N ALA A 349 12.14 0.49 -38.54
CA ALA A 349 13.07 -0.03 -39.55
C ALA A 349 13.30 0.96 -40.70
N VAL A 350 12.27 1.70 -41.11
CA VAL A 350 12.36 2.77 -42.10
C VAL A 350 13.15 3.97 -41.54
N GLN A 351 12.85 4.43 -40.32
CA GLN A 351 13.55 5.55 -39.70
C GLN A 351 15.03 5.27 -39.44
N SER A 352 15.37 4.05 -39.02
CA SER A 352 16.77 3.62 -38.85
C SER A 352 17.52 3.52 -40.18
N ARG A 353 16.85 3.09 -41.26
CA ARG A 353 17.41 3.12 -42.62
C ARG A 353 17.62 4.54 -43.14
N GLU A 354 16.67 5.44 -42.90
CA GLU A 354 16.78 6.86 -43.27
C GLU A 354 17.93 7.54 -42.50
N ALA A 355 18.01 7.34 -41.18
CA ALA A 355 19.09 7.86 -40.36
C ALA A 355 20.47 7.31 -40.78
N GLN A 356 20.56 6.03 -41.15
CA GLN A 356 21.80 5.47 -41.73
C GLN A 356 22.14 6.07 -43.09
N ARG A 357 21.12 6.34 -43.93
CA ARG A 357 21.30 6.96 -45.25
C ARG A 357 21.81 8.39 -45.12
N GLN A 358 21.26 9.18 -44.19
CA GLN A 358 21.76 10.52 -43.87
C GLN A 358 23.20 10.50 -43.37
N ARG A 359 23.56 9.59 -42.45
CA ARG A 359 24.95 9.45 -42.00
C ARG A 359 25.92 9.06 -43.14
N ARG A 360 25.48 8.25 -44.10
CA ARG A 360 26.29 7.95 -45.29
C ARG A 360 26.48 9.17 -46.19
N ILE A 361 25.42 9.95 -46.40
CA ILE A 361 25.47 11.19 -47.18
C ILE A 361 26.42 12.20 -46.50
N GLU A 362 26.28 12.40 -45.20
CA GLU A 362 27.15 13.30 -44.42
C GLU A 362 28.62 12.87 -44.48
N ARG A 363 28.91 11.57 -44.33
CA ARG A 363 30.29 11.05 -44.48
C ARG A 363 30.82 11.22 -45.90
N GLY A 364 29.99 11.00 -46.91
CA GLY A 364 30.35 11.23 -48.31
C GLY A 364 30.69 12.69 -48.56
N ILE A 365 29.86 13.63 -48.09
CA ILE A 365 30.11 15.08 -48.20
C ILE A 365 31.40 15.45 -47.46
N ALA A 366 31.62 14.93 -46.25
CA ALA A 366 32.83 15.18 -45.49
C ALA A 366 34.08 14.64 -46.21
N GLN A 367 34.03 13.44 -46.79
CA GLN A 367 35.14 12.88 -47.57
C GLN A 367 35.42 13.67 -48.85
N THR A 368 34.38 14.10 -49.57
CA THR A 368 34.53 14.92 -50.78
C THR A 368 35.09 16.31 -50.45
N GLN A 369 34.68 16.91 -49.32
CA GLN A 369 35.26 18.17 -48.85
C GLN A 369 36.73 18.03 -48.44
N VAL A 370 37.12 16.93 -47.81
CA VAL A 370 38.51 16.64 -47.45
C VAL A 370 39.36 16.34 -48.69
N GLY A 371 38.82 15.63 -49.69
CA GLY A 371 39.49 15.38 -50.98
C GLY A 371 39.71 16.66 -51.79
N ILE A 372 38.67 17.50 -51.92
CA ILE A 372 38.77 18.81 -52.60
C ILE A 372 39.73 19.76 -51.86
N ALA A 373 39.81 19.66 -50.52
CA ALA A 373 40.80 20.40 -49.73
C ALA A 373 42.24 19.87 -49.87
N GLY A 374 42.41 18.59 -50.20
CA GLY A 374 43.71 17.96 -50.46
C GLY A 374 44.30 18.29 -51.83
N GLU A 375 43.46 18.47 -52.86
CA GLU A 375 43.90 18.79 -54.22
C GLU A 375 43.99 20.30 -54.51
N MET A 376 43.24 21.15 -53.81
CA MET A 376 43.37 22.61 -53.97
C MET A 376 44.54 23.14 -53.14
N GLY A 377 45.61 23.54 -53.82
CA GLY A 377 46.76 24.21 -53.21
C GLY A 377 46.34 25.42 -52.35
N LYS A 378 47.05 25.64 -51.24
CA LYS A 378 46.75 26.65 -50.20
C LYS A 378 46.39 28.06 -50.73
N GLY A 379 46.82 28.42 -51.93
CA GLY A 379 46.48 29.69 -52.60
C GLY A 379 45.04 29.77 -53.15
N GLU A 380 44.50 28.69 -53.70
CA GLU A 380 43.13 28.66 -54.26
C GLU A 380 42.05 28.65 -53.18
N MET A 381 42.35 28.01 -52.04
CA MET A 381 41.43 27.94 -50.90
C MET A 381 41.17 29.31 -50.27
N LYS A 382 42.20 30.20 -50.25
CA LYS A 382 42.05 31.59 -49.81
C LYS A 382 41.18 32.41 -50.78
N ARG A 383 41.34 32.22 -52.09
CA ARG A 383 40.55 32.94 -53.11
C ARG A 383 39.08 32.55 -53.09
N LYS A 384 38.76 31.25 -52.97
CA LYS A 384 37.36 30.79 -52.87
C LYS A 384 36.70 31.20 -51.56
N ARG A 385 37.39 31.17 -50.41
CA ARG A 385 36.84 31.69 -49.14
C ARG A 385 36.54 33.19 -49.22
N ALA A 386 37.40 33.98 -49.87
CA ALA A 386 37.15 35.40 -50.09
C ALA A 386 35.95 35.67 -51.02
N LEU A 387 35.75 34.84 -52.05
CA LEU A 387 34.60 34.93 -52.96
C LEU A 387 33.28 34.53 -52.30
N VAL A 388 33.27 33.46 -51.48
CA VAL A 388 32.08 33.03 -50.74
C VAL A 388 31.70 34.05 -49.66
N GLY A 389 32.69 34.65 -48.97
CA GLY A 389 32.45 35.74 -48.03
C GLY A 389 31.81 36.96 -48.70
N ARG A 390 32.32 37.37 -49.87
CA ARG A 390 31.74 38.48 -50.65
C ARG A 390 30.34 38.17 -51.20
N ALA A 391 30.06 36.92 -51.55
CA ALA A 391 28.73 36.52 -52.00
C ALA A 391 27.71 36.48 -50.84
N ALA A 392 28.12 36.06 -49.65
CA ALA A 392 27.29 36.10 -48.45
C ALA A 392 26.96 37.56 -48.04
N GLU A 393 27.96 38.46 -48.07
CA GLU A 393 27.75 39.89 -47.82
C GLU A 393 26.87 40.58 -48.88
N ALA A 394 26.83 40.07 -50.11
CA ALA A 394 25.96 40.60 -51.17
C ALA A 394 24.50 40.17 -50.96
N VAL A 395 24.26 38.93 -50.54
CA VAL A 395 22.91 38.41 -50.23
C VAL A 395 22.32 39.07 -48.97
N GLU A 396 23.16 39.39 -47.98
CA GLU A 396 22.75 40.10 -46.76
C GLU A 396 22.49 41.60 -46.98
N ARG A 397 22.89 42.16 -48.13
CA ARG A 397 22.56 43.54 -48.55
C ARG A 397 21.32 43.64 -49.44
N GLU A 398 20.83 42.52 -49.95
CA GLU A 398 19.59 42.44 -50.75
C GLU A 398 18.36 42.03 -49.92
N GLN A 399 18.55 41.70 -48.63
CA GLN A 399 17.48 41.56 -47.63
C GLN A 399 17.42 42.82 -46.75
#